data_AF-W6Q1Y9-F1
#
_entry.id   AF-W6Q1Y9-F1
#
_cell.length_a   1.000
_cell.length_b   1.000
_cell.length_c   1.000
_cell.angle_alpha   90.00
_cell.angle_beta   90.00
_cell.angle_gamma   90.00
#
_symmetry.space_group_name_H-M   'P 1'
#
loop_
_entity.id
_entity.type
_entity.pdbx_description
1 polymer ?
#
loop_
_entity_poly.entity_id
_entity_poly.type
_entity_poly.pdbx_seq_one_letter_code
_entity_poly.pdbx_strand_id
1 'polypeptide(L)'
;MLQSSLYRIVRIFLVTLDFWFNTDLPESQVQRSDKPSQSIPSDLNSSSSAQQAERSSSNFEMKTWEEIYQEECLSFKASLETQARILRNDPESQGVDRINDVRKELISLSHQAERIKEAAFEMVDETPDSVYVRNATPEWLSSRFGDPQLEQVCISMEYSLDRPAFELRSDPSMDLMVAGHLEQMTDDIEMDFL
;
A
#
# COMPACT_ATOMS: atom_id res chain seq x y z
N MET A 1 -19.62 13.15 -11.70
CA MET A 1 -18.21 12.75 -11.86
C MET A 1 -17.37 13.05 -10.61
N LEU A 2 -17.42 14.25 -10.00
CA LEU A 2 -16.71 14.56 -8.73
C LEU A 2 -17.00 13.62 -7.54
N GLN A 3 -18.20 13.06 -7.45
CA GLN A 3 -18.58 12.16 -6.35
C GLN A 3 -17.86 10.79 -6.39
N SER A 4 -17.34 10.39 -7.55
CA SER A 4 -16.61 9.12 -7.73
C SER A 4 -15.14 9.26 -7.32
N SER A 5 -14.48 10.35 -7.74
CA SER A 5 -13.07 10.62 -7.41
C SER A 5 -12.87 10.79 -5.90
N LEU A 6 -13.74 11.54 -5.21
CA LEU A 6 -13.69 11.69 -3.75
C LEU A 6 -13.93 10.36 -2.99
N TYR A 7 -14.82 9.49 -3.50
CA TYR A 7 -15.04 8.17 -2.88
C TYR A 7 -13.82 7.25 -3.04
N ARG A 8 -13.11 7.35 -4.17
CA ARG A 8 -11.90 6.57 -4.46
C ARG A 8 -10.69 7.05 -3.64
N ILE A 9 -10.48 8.36 -3.52
CA ILE A 9 -9.44 8.93 -2.65
C ILE A 9 -9.69 8.54 -1.19
N VAL A 10 -10.95 8.63 -0.71
CA VAL A 10 -11.30 8.19 0.65
C VAL A 10 -11.09 6.69 0.84
N ARG A 11 -11.31 5.85 -0.19
CA ARG A 11 -11.01 4.41 -0.12
C ARG A 11 -9.52 4.14 0.05
N ILE A 12 -8.65 4.85 -0.66
CA ILE A 12 -7.19 4.73 -0.52
C ILE A 12 -6.76 5.09 0.92
N PHE A 13 -7.28 6.20 1.46
CA PHE A 13 -7.03 6.59 2.85
C PHE A 13 -7.58 5.59 3.88
N LEU A 14 -8.76 4.99 3.65
CA LEU A 14 -9.34 4.00 4.57
C LEU A 14 -8.56 2.68 4.58
N VAL A 15 -8.07 2.21 3.42
CA VAL A 15 -7.20 1.02 3.33
C VAL A 15 -5.89 1.24 4.10
N THR A 16 -5.31 2.45 4.04
CA THR A 16 -4.11 2.78 4.82
C THR A 16 -4.37 2.88 6.34
N LEU A 17 -5.57 3.29 6.76
CA LEU A 17 -5.92 3.47 8.17
C LEU A 17 -6.32 2.15 8.86
N ASP A 18 -7.05 1.29 8.17
CA ASP A 18 -7.50 0.00 8.72
C ASP A 18 -6.33 -0.95 8.99
N PHE A 19 -5.24 -0.87 8.22
CA PHE A 19 -4.05 -1.72 8.42
C PHE A 19 -3.22 -1.32 9.65
N TRP A 20 -3.09 -0.02 9.93
CA TRP A 20 -2.37 0.46 11.12
C TRP A 20 -3.09 0.09 12.43
N PHE A 21 -4.40 -0.14 12.40
CA PHE A 21 -5.21 -0.44 13.58
C PHE A 21 -5.70 -1.89 13.71
N ASN A 22 -5.74 -2.72 12.65
CA ASN A 22 -6.29 -4.09 12.69
C ASN A 22 -5.27 -5.23 12.44
N THR A 23 -4.07 -5.14 13.00
CA THR A 23 -3.15 -6.30 13.04
C THR A 23 -3.23 -7.07 14.36
N ASP A 24 -4.45 -7.47 14.76
CA ASP A 24 -4.60 -8.62 15.65
C ASP A 24 -4.61 -9.89 14.78
N LEU A 25 -3.45 -10.55 14.69
CA LEU A 25 -3.36 -11.92 14.17
C LEU A 25 -4.32 -12.83 14.96
N PRO A 26 -4.97 -13.83 14.31
CA PRO A 26 -5.89 -14.70 15.00
C PRO A 26 -5.13 -15.55 16.03
N GLU A 27 -5.37 -15.26 17.30
CA GLU A 27 -4.93 -16.08 18.41
C GLU A 27 -5.60 -17.47 18.28
N SER A 28 -4.77 -18.51 18.28
CA SER A 28 -5.16 -19.88 18.04
C SER A 28 -6.29 -20.33 18.98
N GLN A 29 -7.26 -21.04 18.41
CA GLN A 29 -8.30 -21.81 19.10
C GLN A 29 -7.79 -22.56 20.35
N VAL A 30 -8.27 -22.17 21.53
CA VAL A 30 -8.51 -23.08 22.66
C VAL A 30 -9.87 -22.78 23.26
N GLN A 31 -10.77 -23.76 23.16
CA GLN A 31 -12.10 -23.78 23.78
C GLN A 31 -12.04 -23.63 25.31
N ARG A 32 -12.95 -22.82 25.86
CA ARG A 32 -13.81 -23.14 27.02
C ARG A 32 -14.85 -22.01 27.16
N SER A 33 -16.08 -22.24 26.71
CA SER A 33 -17.25 -22.51 27.56
C SER A 33 -17.43 -21.47 28.67
N ASP A 34 -18.27 -20.45 28.43
CA ASP A 34 -19.59 -20.28 29.07
C ASP A 34 -20.16 -18.88 28.79
N LYS A 35 -21.43 -18.85 28.37
CA LYS A 35 -22.34 -17.68 28.35
C LYS A 35 -23.56 -18.09 29.20
N PRO A 36 -24.52 -17.20 29.57
CA PRO A 36 -24.59 -15.73 29.46
C PRO A 36 -25.17 -15.02 30.72
N SER A 37 -25.16 -13.68 30.76
CA SER A 37 -26.25 -12.77 31.21
C SER A 37 -25.76 -11.31 31.17
N GLN A 38 -26.35 -10.40 30.35
CA GLN A 38 -27.34 -9.34 30.74
C GLN A 38 -26.85 -8.45 31.91
N SER A 39 -26.86 -7.11 31.90
CA SER A 39 -27.62 -6.08 31.15
C SER A 39 -27.07 -4.67 31.48
N ILE A 40 -27.18 -3.76 30.49
CA ILE A 40 -27.35 -2.29 30.45
C ILE A 40 -27.41 -1.50 31.79
N PRO A 41 -26.90 -0.26 31.84
CA PRO A 41 -27.86 0.85 31.92
C PRO A 41 -27.58 1.99 30.93
N SER A 42 -28.67 2.44 30.30
CA SER A 42 -28.76 3.68 29.53
C SER A 42 -29.14 4.79 30.49
N ASP A 43 -28.35 5.85 30.55
CA ASP A 43 -28.80 7.13 31.10
C ASP A 43 -28.82 8.18 29.97
N LEU A 44 -30.04 8.65 29.73
CA LEU A 44 -30.37 9.83 28.95
C LEU A 44 -29.90 11.07 29.69
N ASN A 45 -29.24 12.01 29.00
CA ASN A 45 -29.54 13.41 29.22
C ASN A 45 -29.18 14.29 28.02
N SER A 46 -30.21 15.02 27.58
CA SER A 46 -30.21 16.09 26.61
C SER A 46 -29.40 17.30 27.10
N SER A 47 -28.67 17.97 26.20
CA SER A 47 -28.84 19.42 26.04
C SER A 47 -28.13 19.95 24.78
N SER A 48 -28.84 20.86 24.14
CA SER A 48 -28.46 21.77 23.06
C SER A 48 -27.15 22.53 23.31
N SER A 49 -26.35 22.68 22.26
CA SER A 49 -25.74 23.98 21.94
C SER A 49 -25.36 24.04 20.47
N ALA A 50 -26.02 24.95 19.77
CA ALA A 50 -25.61 25.44 18.48
C ALA A 50 -24.22 26.09 18.62
N GLN A 51 -23.21 25.45 18.06
CA GLN A 51 -21.95 26.11 17.75
C GLN A 51 -21.76 26.07 16.24
N GLN A 52 -22.02 27.25 15.69
CA GLN A 52 -21.68 27.70 14.37
C GLN A 52 -20.16 27.55 14.21
N ALA A 53 -19.72 26.39 13.70
CA ALA A 53 -18.33 26.18 13.33
C ALA A 53 -18.06 27.00 12.08
N GLU A 54 -17.48 28.18 12.30
CA GLU A 54 -16.84 28.97 11.27
C GLU A 54 -15.95 28.05 10.44
N ARG A 55 -16.23 28.02 9.14
CA ARG A 55 -15.43 27.34 8.13
C ARG A 55 -13.99 27.86 8.21
N SER A 56 -13.14 27.15 8.94
CA SER A 56 -11.73 27.08 8.61
C SER A 56 -11.65 26.33 7.29
N SER A 57 -11.77 27.07 6.18
CA SER A 57 -11.37 26.61 4.86
C SER A 57 -9.85 26.54 4.89
N SER A 58 -9.33 25.49 5.53
CA SER A 58 -7.99 25.03 5.26
C SER A 58 -7.95 24.77 3.77
N ASN A 59 -7.15 25.55 3.05
CA ASN A 59 -6.81 25.26 1.67
C ASN A 59 -6.00 23.95 1.70
N PHE A 60 -6.70 22.83 1.77
CA PHE A 60 -6.13 21.53 1.44
C PHE A 60 -5.86 21.59 -0.06
N GLU A 61 -4.63 21.92 -0.42
CA GLU A 61 -4.14 21.73 -1.77
C GLU A 61 -4.24 20.23 -2.04
N MET A 62 -5.25 19.83 -2.82
CA MET A 62 -5.43 18.44 -3.18
C MET A 62 -4.28 18.05 -4.09
N LYS A 63 -3.50 17.04 -3.68
CA LYS A 63 -2.46 16.46 -4.52
C LYS A 63 -3.08 16.02 -5.84
N THR A 64 -2.39 16.31 -6.93
CA THR A 64 -2.73 15.79 -8.25
C THR A 64 -2.43 14.29 -8.33
N TRP A 65 -3.06 13.58 -9.26
CA TRP A 65 -2.75 12.16 -9.47
C TRP A 65 -1.31 11.94 -9.97
N GLU A 66 -0.73 12.91 -10.67
CA GLU A 66 0.69 12.89 -11.02
C GLU A 66 1.59 12.88 -9.77
N GLU A 67 1.30 13.76 -8.79
CA GLU A 67 2.04 13.80 -7.52
C GLU A 67 1.82 12.53 -6.68
N ILE A 68 0.59 12.01 -6.65
CA ILE A 68 0.27 10.76 -5.93
C ILE A 68 1.00 9.57 -6.58
N TYR A 69 0.95 9.45 -7.91
CA TYR A 69 1.66 8.40 -8.64
C TYR A 69 3.17 8.45 -8.37
N GLN A 70 3.76 9.64 -8.47
CA GLN A 70 5.18 9.84 -8.18
C GLN A 70 5.54 9.45 -6.75
N GLU A 71 4.74 9.89 -5.76
CA GLU A 71 4.97 9.57 -4.35
C GLU A 71 4.86 8.07 -4.07
N GLU A 72 3.86 7.39 -4.63
CA GLU A 72 3.70 5.95 -4.50
C GLU A 72 4.89 5.20 -5.11
N CYS A 73 5.35 5.57 -6.32
CA CYS A 73 6.50 4.93 -6.96
C CYS A 73 7.80 5.15 -6.17
N LEU A 74 8.07 6.38 -5.73
CA LEU A 74 9.29 6.72 -4.98
C LEU A 74 9.31 6.05 -3.60
N SER A 75 8.19 6.03 -2.89
CA SER A 75 8.11 5.40 -1.57
C SER A 75 8.17 3.86 -1.66
N PHE A 76 7.60 3.27 -2.71
CA PHE A 76 7.73 1.86 -3.01
C PHE A 76 9.19 1.49 -3.28
N LYS A 77 9.86 2.23 -4.18
CA LYS A 77 11.30 2.06 -4.47
C LYS A 77 12.15 2.14 -3.20
N ALA A 78 12.00 3.21 -2.41
CA ALA A 78 12.78 3.41 -1.19
C ALA A 78 12.56 2.29 -0.16
N SER A 79 11.34 1.76 -0.10
CA SER A 79 11.00 0.64 0.78
C SER A 79 11.64 -0.66 0.31
N LEU A 80 11.61 -0.97 -1.00
CA LEU A 80 12.33 -2.12 -1.57
C LEU A 80 13.82 -2.08 -1.23
N GLU A 81 14.48 -0.94 -1.47
CA GLU A 81 15.90 -0.74 -1.15
C GLU A 81 16.18 -0.94 0.36
N THR A 82 15.29 -0.42 1.20
CA THR A 82 15.41 -0.55 2.66
C THR A 82 15.31 -2.01 3.10
N GLN A 83 14.31 -2.75 2.60
CA GLN A 83 14.12 -4.16 2.95
C GLN A 83 15.26 -5.03 2.41
N ALA A 84 15.74 -4.79 1.18
CA ALA A 84 16.91 -5.46 0.63
C ALA A 84 18.16 -5.27 1.50
N ARG A 85 18.38 -4.03 1.97
CA ARG A 85 19.49 -3.70 2.86
C ARG A 85 19.38 -4.38 4.22
N ILE A 86 18.17 -4.45 4.79
CA ILE A 86 17.91 -5.16 6.06
C ILE A 86 18.25 -6.65 5.92
N LEU A 87 17.76 -7.28 4.85
CA LEU A 87 18.00 -8.70 4.59
C LEU A 87 19.48 -9.02 4.37
N ARG A 88 20.24 -8.15 3.69
CA ARG A 88 21.67 -8.38 3.44
C ARG A 88 22.54 -8.21 4.67
N ASN A 89 22.31 -7.14 5.43
CA ASN A 89 23.32 -6.64 6.34
C ASN A 89 22.88 -6.65 7.80
N ASP A 90 21.57 -6.84 8.08
CA ASP A 90 21.00 -6.72 9.42
C ASP A 90 21.57 -5.50 10.18
N PRO A 91 21.38 -4.28 9.65
CA PRO A 91 22.09 -3.09 10.14
C PRO A 91 21.79 -2.78 11.61
N GLU A 92 20.64 -3.23 12.11
CA GLU A 92 20.20 -3.06 13.50
C GLU A 92 20.52 -4.28 14.38
N SER A 93 21.18 -5.31 13.84
CA SER A 93 21.55 -6.54 14.55
C SER A 93 20.36 -7.23 15.22
N GLN A 94 19.19 -7.19 14.58
CA GLN A 94 17.94 -7.74 15.09
C GLN A 94 17.87 -9.27 14.95
N GLY A 95 18.78 -9.88 14.20
CA GLY A 95 18.80 -11.33 14.00
C GLY A 95 17.53 -11.81 13.32
N VAL A 96 16.88 -12.83 13.88
CA VAL A 96 15.69 -13.44 13.28
C VAL A 96 14.46 -12.53 13.36
N ASP A 97 14.41 -11.58 14.31
CA ASP A 97 13.25 -10.72 14.50
C ASP A 97 13.02 -9.80 13.30
N ARG A 98 14.09 -9.37 12.62
CA ARG A 98 14.02 -8.59 11.37
C ARG A 98 13.18 -9.27 10.29
N ILE A 99 13.15 -10.60 10.25
CA ILE A 99 12.46 -11.37 9.21
C ILE A 99 10.95 -11.18 9.33
N ASN A 100 10.43 -11.05 10.55
CA ASN A 100 9.01 -10.79 10.76
C ASN A 100 8.63 -9.39 10.29
N ASP A 101 9.49 -8.40 10.52
CA ASP A 101 9.23 -7.03 10.11
C ASP A 101 9.37 -6.88 8.58
N VAL A 102 10.41 -7.47 7.99
CA VAL A 102 10.54 -7.54 6.52
C VAL A 102 9.31 -8.21 5.91
N ARG A 103 8.83 -9.34 6.47
CA ARG A 103 7.62 -10.01 5.95
C ARG A 103 6.41 -9.08 5.94
N LYS A 104 6.17 -8.35 7.03
CA LYS A 104 5.05 -7.40 7.10
C LYS A 104 5.20 -6.30 6.05
N GLU A 105 6.41 -5.79 5.87
CA GLU A 105 6.68 -4.77 4.87
C GLU A 105 6.50 -5.28 3.44
N LEU A 106 6.90 -6.52 3.13
CA LEU A 106 6.65 -7.11 1.81
C LEU A 106 5.15 -7.25 1.49
N ILE A 107 4.33 -7.60 2.49
CA ILE A 107 2.86 -7.63 2.35
C ILE A 107 2.30 -6.20 2.19
N SER A 108 2.88 -5.21 2.88
CA SER A 108 2.51 -3.81 2.71
C SER A 108 2.81 -3.32 1.28
N LEU A 109 3.99 -3.69 0.77
CA LEU A 109 4.42 -3.35 -0.58
C LEU A 109 3.56 -4.03 -1.65
N SER A 110 3.14 -5.28 -1.46
CA SER A 110 2.27 -5.94 -2.44
C SER A 110 0.96 -5.16 -2.63
N HIS A 111 0.35 -4.65 -1.55
CA HIS A 111 -0.80 -3.75 -1.65
C HIS A 111 -0.46 -2.37 -2.23
N GLN A 112 0.75 -1.87 -2.01
CA GLN A 112 1.19 -0.61 -2.60
C GLN A 112 1.30 -0.69 -4.13
N ALA A 113 1.62 -1.86 -4.70
CA ALA A 113 1.60 -2.06 -6.15
C ALA A 113 0.20 -1.81 -6.76
N GLU A 114 -0.87 -2.16 -6.04
CA GLU A 114 -2.25 -1.84 -6.45
C GLU A 114 -2.51 -0.33 -6.40
N ARG A 115 -2.00 0.38 -5.39
CA ARG A 115 -2.12 1.84 -5.31
C ARG A 115 -1.37 2.55 -6.44
N ILE A 116 -0.17 2.06 -6.80
CA ILE A 116 0.57 2.56 -7.97
C ILE A 116 -0.27 2.40 -9.24
N LYS A 117 -0.90 1.24 -9.43
CA LYS A 117 -1.78 0.97 -10.56
C LYS A 117 -2.96 1.94 -10.60
N GLU A 118 -3.67 2.09 -9.47
CA GLU A 118 -4.82 3.01 -9.37
C GLU A 118 -4.40 4.45 -9.67
N ALA A 119 -3.31 4.94 -9.05
CA ALA A 119 -2.79 6.28 -9.26
C ALA A 119 -2.37 6.51 -10.72
N ALA A 120 -1.76 5.51 -11.36
CA ALA A 120 -1.36 5.58 -12.77
C ALA A 120 -2.58 5.70 -13.71
N PHE A 121 -3.64 4.92 -13.49
CA PHE A 121 -4.85 5.00 -14.31
C PHE A 121 -5.59 6.33 -14.12
N GLU A 122 -5.68 6.82 -12.89
CA GLU A 122 -6.32 8.12 -12.62
C GLU A 122 -5.45 9.28 -13.15
N MET A 123 -4.11 9.18 -13.10
CA MET A 123 -3.20 10.13 -13.75
C MET A 123 -3.42 10.19 -15.27
N VAL A 124 -3.62 9.05 -15.93
CA VAL A 124 -3.88 9.00 -17.38
C VAL A 124 -5.22 9.65 -17.73
N ASP A 125 -6.24 9.49 -16.91
CA ASP A 125 -7.57 10.07 -17.14
C ASP A 125 -7.60 11.59 -16.86
N GLU A 126 -7.03 12.01 -15.73
CA GLU A 126 -7.11 13.41 -15.28
C GLU A 126 -5.96 14.29 -15.81
N THR A 127 -4.78 13.72 -16.03
CA THR A 127 -3.55 14.45 -16.43
C THR A 127 -2.83 13.75 -17.60
N PRO A 128 -3.48 13.58 -18.77
CA PRO A 128 -2.91 12.85 -19.91
C PRO A 128 -1.65 13.50 -20.51
N ASP A 129 -1.40 14.78 -20.22
CA ASP A 129 -0.22 15.51 -20.69
C ASP A 129 0.98 15.39 -19.72
N SER A 130 0.86 14.61 -18.63
CA SER A 130 1.93 14.43 -17.63
C SER A 130 3.20 13.87 -18.27
N VAL A 131 4.35 14.14 -17.64
CA VAL A 131 5.64 13.65 -18.14
C VAL A 131 5.67 12.12 -18.17
N TYR A 132 5.04 11.47 -17.19
CA TYR A 132 4.94 10.01 -17.10
C TYR A 132 4.10 9.41 -18.23
N VAL A 133 2.93 9.99 -18.54
CA VAL A 133 2.08 9.51 -19.64
C VAL A 133 2.73 9.73 -21.00
N ARG A 134 3.51 10.80 -21.16
CA ARG A 134 4.22 11.08 -22.41
C ARG A 134 5.44 10.20 -22.63
N ASN A 135 6.10 9.79 -21.54
CA ASN A 135 7.27 8.90 -21.59
C ASN A 135 6.89 7.42 -21.55
N ALA A 136 5.63 7.11 -21.22
CA ALA A 136 5.02 5.80 -21.30
C ALA A 136 5.34 5.06 -22.61
N THR A 137 5.59 3.76 -22.53
CA THR A 137 5.58 2.91 -23.72
C THR A 137 4.15 2.86 -24.31
N PRO A 138 3.98 2.85 -25.64
CA PRO A 138 2.65 2.84 -26.28
C PRO A 138 1.73 1.70 -25.82
N GLU A 139 2.32 0.57 -25.43
CA GLU A 139 1.64 -0.62 -24.94
C GLU A 139 1.15 -0.50 -23.49
N TRP A 140 1.76 0.40 -22.71
CA TRP A 140 1.49 0.56 -21.28
C TRP A 140 0.04 0.94 -20.99
N LEU A 141 -0.54 1.77 -21.86
CA LEU A 141 -1.88 2.35 -21.71
C LEU A 141 -2.89 1.82 -22.75
N SER A 142 -2.45 0.99 -23.69
CA SER A 142 -3.29 0.52 -24.79
C SER A 142 -4.12 -0.71 -24.38
N SER A 143 -5.42 -0.52 -24.14
CA SER A 143 -6.39 -1.63 -23.96
C SER A 143 -6.70 -2.40 -25.25
N ARG A 144 -6.12 -2.00 -26.39
CA ARG A 144 -6.46 -2.51 -27.73
C ARG A 144 -6.22 -4.02 -27.90
N PHE A 145 -5.44 -4.65 -27.03
CA PHE A 145 -5.06 -6.06 -27.10
C PHE A 145 -5.40 -6.89 -25.85
N GLY A 146 -6.10 -6.32 -24.86
CA GLY A 146 -6.39 -6.96 -23.57
C GLY A 146 -6.23 -5.99 -22.39
N ASP A 147 -6.06 -6.52 -21.18
CA ASP A 147 -5.73 -5.71 -20.00
C ASP A 147 -4.45 -4.90 -20.27
N PRO A 148 -4.40 -3.60 -19.89
CA PRO A 148 -3.22 -2.76 -20.12
C PRO A 148 -1.94 -3.42 -19.58
N GLN A 149 -0.81 -3.28 -20.28
CA GLN A 149 0.46 -3.87 -19.83
C GLN A 149 0.84 -3.38 -18.42
N LEU A 150 0.47 -2.13 -18.08
CA LEU A 150 0.60 -1.58 -16.73
C LEU A 150 -0.08 -2.45 -15.66
N GLU A 151 -1.30 -2.90 -15.90
CA GLU A 151 -2.04 -3.75 -14.96
C GLU A 151 -1.33 -5.09 -14.76
N GLN A 152 -0.85 -5.71 -15.83
CA GLN A 152 -0.09 -6.96 -15.76
C GLN A 152 1.21 -6.80 -14.98
N VAL A 153 1.92 -5.68 -15.18
CA VAL A 153 3.15 -5.37 -14.45
C VAL A 153 2.86 -5.20 -12.96
N CYS A 154 1.85 -4.41 -12.58
CA CYS A 154 1.50 -4.22 -11.16
C CYS A 154 1.02 -5.53 -10.50
N ILE A 155 0.24 -6.35 -11.19
CA ILE A 155 -0.15 -7.69 -10.70
C ILE A 155 1.11 -8.56 -10.49
N SER A 156 2.04 -8.54 -11.45
CA SER A 156 3.31 -9.27 -11.32
C SER A 156 4.12 -8.80 -10.11
N MET A 157 4.16 -7.49 -9.85
CA MET A 157 4.83 -6.92 -8.67
C MET A 157 4.18 -7.39 -7.36
N GLU A 158 2.85 -7.39 -7.29
CA GLU A 158 2.09 -7.87 -6.13
C GLU A 158 2.46 -9.33 -5.81
N TYR A 159 2.37 -10.23 -6.79
CA TYR A 159 2.73 -11.64 -6.63
C TYR A 159 4.21 -11.84 -6.27
N SER A 160 5.09 -11.01 -6.84
CA SER A 160 6.54 -11.05 -6.62
C SER A 160 6.94 -10.61 -5.21
N LEU A 161 6.05 -9.95 -4.46
CA LEU A 161 6.28 -9.55 -3.08
C LEU A 161 5.59 -10.47 -2.08
N ASP A 162 4.35 -10.88 -2.38
CA ASP A 162 3.56 -11.71 -1.49
C ASP A 162 4.20 -13.10 -1.29
N ARG A 163 4.67 -13.72 -2.39
CA ARG A 163 5.28 -15.05 -2.33
C ARG A 163 6.59 -15.07 -1.49
N PRO A 164 7.58 -14.18 -1.73
CA PRO A 164 8.74 -14.08 -0.86
C PRO A 164 8.42 -13.81 0.61
N ALA A 165 7.36 -13.05 0.90
CA ALA A 165 6.93 -12.82 2.28
C ALA A 165 6.63 -14.14 3.02
N PHE A 166 5.96 -15.09 2.35
CA PHE A 166 5.69 -16.43 2.90
C PHE A 166 6.90 -17.38 2.87
N GLU A 167 7.81 -17.18 1.92
CA GLU A 167 9.01 -18.01 1.78
C GLU A 167 10.16 -17.60 2.70
N LEU A 168 10.20 -16.34 3.16
CA LEU A 168 11.14 -15.87 4.18
C LEU A 168 11.02 -16.74 5.43
N ARG A 169 12.12 -17.42 5.76
CA ARG A 169 12.29 -18.28 6.93
C ARG A 169 13.58 -17.89 7.62
N SER A 170 13.85 -18.45 8.80
CA SER A 170 15.14 -18.30 9.48
C SER A 170 16.33 -18.95 8.74
N ASP A 171 16.18 -19.28 7.45
CA ASP A 171 17.25 -19.78 6.58
C ASP A 171 17.97 -18.58 5.93
N PRO A 172 19.24 -18.31 6.26
CA PRO A 172 19.98 -17.16 5.74
C PRO A 172 20.16 -17.16 4.21
N SER A 173 20.03 -18.31 3.55
CA SER A 173 20.13 -18.38 2.09
C SER A 173 18.91 -17.75 1.40
N MET A 174 17.75 -17.80 2.04
CA MET A 174 16.53 -17.14 1.56
C MET A 174 16.64 -15.62 1.68
N ASP A 175 17.25 -15.11 2.75
CA ASP A 175 17.43 -13.65 2.94
C ASP A 175 18.16 -13.01 1.76
N LEU A 176 19.27 -13.63 1.32
CA LEU A 176 20.06 -13.11 0.19
C LEU A 176 19.33 -13.24 -1.15
N MET A 177 18.57 -14.32 -1.34
CA MET A 177 17.76 -14.51 -2.54
C MET A 177 16.67 -13.44 -2.64
N VAL A 178 15.92 -13.24 -1.56
CA VAL A 178 14.86 -12.23 -1.50
C VAL A 178 15.45 -10.84 -1.63
N ALA A 179 16.56 -10.53 -0.97
CA ALA A 179 17.23 -9.23 -1.14
C ALA A 179 17.61 -8.95 -2.59
N GLY A 180 18.18 -9.92 -3.30
CA GLY A 180 18.50 -9.78 -4.73
C GLY A 180 17.26 -9.57 -5.60
N HIS A 181 16.14 -10.20 -5.23
CA HIS A 181 14.86 -10.00 -5.93
C HIS A 181 14.30 -8.58 -5.75
N LEU A 182 14.36 -8.05 -4.53
CA LEU A 182 13.90 -6.68 -4.23
C LEU A 182 14.77 -5.62 -4.93
N GLU A 183 16.07 -5.87 -5.07
CA GLU A 183 16.97 -5.01 -5.84
C GLU A 183 16.63 -5.02 -7.32
N GLN A 184 16.35 -6.20 -7.90
CA GLN A 184 15.90 -6.27 -9.30
C GLN A 184 14.59 -5.48 -9.49
N MET A 185 13.62 -5.63 -8.59
CA MET A 185 12.37 -4.86 -8.66
C MET A 185 12.60 -3.34 -8.50
N THR A 186 13.61 -2.94 -7.73
CA THR A 186 14.00 -1.52 -7.60
C THR A 186 14.46 -0.96 -8.94
N ASP A 187 15.31 -1.72 -9.65
CA ASP A 187 15.79 -1.35 -10.99
C ASP A 187 14.64 -1.32 -12.01
N ASP A 188 13.72 -2.29 -11.95
CA ASP A 188 12.54 -2.35 -12.82
C ASP A 188 11.62 -1.13 -12.61
N ILE A 189 11.37 -0.73 -11.35
CA ILE A 189 10.58 0.47 -11.03
C ILE A 189 11.27 1.75 -11.53
N GLU A 190 12.59 1.86 -11.34
CA GLU A 190 13.34 3.03 -11.82
C GLU A 190 13.29 3.16 -13.34
N MET A 191 13.32 2.03 -14.06
CA MET A 191 13.31 2.05 -15.52
C MET A 191 11.91 2.24 -16.12
N ASP A 192 10.90 1.60 -15.53
CA ASP A 192 9.57 1.50 -16.14
C ASP A 192 8.58 2.54 -15.59
N PHE A 193 8.80 3.09 -14.38
CA PHE A 193 7.82 3.94 -13.68
C PHE A 193 8.31 5.37 -13.36
N LEU A 194 9.63 5.65 -13.42
CA LEU A 194 10.23 6.92 -12.99
C LEU A 194 11.05 7.59 -14.11
#